data_AF-A0A932KV71-F1
#
_entry.id   AF-A0A932KV71-F1
#
_cell.length_a   1.000
_cell.length_b   1.000
_cell.length_c   1.000
_cell.angle_alpha   90.00
_cell.angle_beta   90.00
_cell.angle_gamma   90.00
#
_symmetry.space_group_name_H-M   'P 1'
#
loop_
_entity.id
_entity.type
_entity.pdbx_description
1 polymer ?
#
loop_
_entity_poly.entity_id
_entity_poly.type
_entity_poly.pdbx_seq_one_letter_code
_entity_poly.pdbx_strand_id
1 'polypeptide(L)'
;MSLLSLHSSQVALGSGSALEQKQNLSHAILFTLLALAAMAGHFILVANFDVFGFLWIIGVMMMSFFLSSELVFALVMTSLFLQNVFVAILSPQIKDVNHFSVMLASSFVIIALAAMAAMFIWNQLRHRLPTDSRAMLRGLIFFFIVVVIYTVIGAVFSNLVSALVYTRVYLTGGMLLALGVTLGLGAPLNYAINVIRLMALILIVWGIAEFLLTYDLYSLFHALEYFNLKLARALNYSSFREISEMIDFRNSSFLNLSGAFGLDFFLLRPNGPNLHPISYAYARAFCSLVCFICRSHFLMAGCLILALLVGAKGPLVMLSRALVLYVFHTNFRKQPRVVLIALVCS
;
A
#
# COMPACT_ATOMS: atom_id res chain seq x y z
N MET A 1 -27.03 5.16 -23.27
CA MET A 1 -25.91 4.41 -23.85
C MET A 1 -25.69 3.20 -22.93
N SER A 2 -25.75 2.00 -23.50
CA SER A 2 -26.51 0.88 -22.93
C SER A 2 -25.69 -0.02 -22.00
N LEU A 3 -26.30 -0.44 -20.89
CA LEU A 3 -25.87 -1.46 -19.92
C LEU A 3 -25.44 -2.81 -20.57
N LEU A 4 -25.74 -3.02 -21.86
CA LEU A 4 -25.24 -4.16 -22.63
C LEU A 4 -23.72 -4.08 -22.92
N SER A 5 -23.09 -2.89 -22.91
CA SER A 5 -21.62 -2.79 -23.10
C SER A 5 -20.81 -3.17 -21.86
N LEU A 6 -21.43 -3.14 -20.67
CA LEU A 6 -20.79 -3.58 -19.43
C LEU A 6 -20.84 -5.11 -19.30
N HIS A 7 -21.85 -5.76 -19.87
CA HIS A 7 -21.93 -7.22 -19.85
C HIS A 7 -20.96 -7.86 -20.86
N SER A 8 -20.76 -7.24 -22.03
CA SER A 8 -19.67 -7.65 -22.94
C SER A 8 -18.28 -7.44 -22.31
N SER A 9 -18.09 -6.39 -21.50
CA SER A 9 -16.84 -6.17 -20.76
C SER A 9 -16.62 -7.20 -19.63
N GLN A 10 -17.68 -7.75 -19.03
CA GLN A 10 -17.56 -8.80 -18.01
C GLN A 10 -17.32 -10.21 -18.58
N VAL A 11 -17.80 -10.49 -19.79
CA VAL A 11 -17.47 -11.74 -20.52
C VAL A 11 -16.08 -11.67 -21.18
N ALA A 12 -15.60 -10.46 -21.49
CA ALA A 12 -14.23 -10.24 -21.98
C ALA A 12 -13.14 -10.36 -20.90
N LEU A 13 -13.47 -10.31 -19.61
CA LEU A 13 -12.51 -10.47 -18.50
C LEU A 13 -11.94 -11.90 -18.37
N GLY A 14 -12.44 -12.87 -19.13
CA GLY A 14 -12.04 -14.28 -19.03
C GLY A 14 -11.70 -14.99 -20.34
N SER A 15 -11.63 -14.29 -21.49
CA SER A 15 -11.43 -14.92 -22.80
C SER A 15 -10.25 -14.34 -23.61
N GLY A 16 -9.28 -13.70 -22.94
CA GLY A 16 -7.98 -13.49 -23.55
C GLY A 16 -7.34 -14.84 -23.87
N SER A 17 -6.77 -14.99 -25.05
CA SER A 17 -6.06 -16.23 -25.41
C SER A 17 -4.99 -16.53 -24.35
N ALA A 18 -4.71 -17.81 -24.07
CA ALA A 18 -3.70 -18.18 -23.06
C ALA A 18 -2.33 -17.52 -23.30
N LEU A 19 -2.03 -17.20 -24.58
CA LEU A 19 -0.85 -16.44 -25.00
C LEU A 19 -0.87 -14.99 -24.51
N GLU A 20 -2.01 -14.30 -24.64
CA GLU A 20 -2.18 -12.91 -24.18
C GLU A 20 -2.11 -12.81 -22.65
N GLN A 21 -2.69 -13.78 -21.94
CA GLN A 21 -2.58 -13.84 -20.48
C GLN A 21 -1.12 -14.07 -20.02
N LYS A 22 -0.40 -14.97 -20.71
CA LYS A 22 1.02 -15.24 -20.42
C LYS A 22 1.89 -14.01 -20.70
N GLN A 23 1.64 -13.31 -21.80
CA GLN A 23 2.33 -12.07 -22.14
C GLN A 23 2.07 -10.97 -21.11
N ASN A 24 0.83 -10.80 -20.66
CA ASN A 24 0.51 -9.80 -19.62
C ASN A 24 1.19 -10.09 -18.27
N LEU A 25 1.36 -11.38 -17.92
CA LEU A 25 2.07 -11.77 -16.71
C LEU A 25 3.58 -11.52 -16.82
N SER A 26 4.22 -11.84 -17.96
CA SER A 26 5.65 -11.60 -18.14
C SER A 26 5.99 -10.10 -18.10
N HIS A 27 5.11 -9.25 -18.66
CA HIS A 27 5.26 -7.80 -18.57
C HIS A 27 5.12 -7.30 -17.12
N ALA A 28 4.14 -7.80 -16.36
CA ALA A 28 3.98 -7.46 -14.95
C ALA A 28 5.21 -7.87 -14.11
N ILE A 29 5.78 -9.05 -14.36
CA ILE A 29 7.00 -9.52 -13.70
C ILE A 29 8.17 -8.60 -14.05
N LEU A 30 8.39 -8.31 -15.34
CA LEU A 30 9.48 -7.46 -15.81
C LEU A 30 9.43 -6.07 -15.17
N PHE A 31 8.28 -5.39 -15.22
CA PHE A 31 8.14 -4.05 -14.66
C PHE A 31 8.21 -4.04 -13.13
N THR A 32 7.78 -5.12 -12.47
CA THR A 32 7.98 -5.27 -11.02
C THR A 32 9.46 -5.45 -10.68
N LEU A 33 10.22 -6.24 -11.46
CA LEU A 33 11.66 -6.38 -11.28
C LEU A 33 12.41 -5.07 -11.52
N LEU A 34 12.03 -4.31 -12.55
CA LEU A 34 12.59 -2.98 -12.79
C LEU A 34 12.25 -2.01 -11.65
N ALA A 35 11.02 -2.06 -11.12
CA ALA A 35 10.64 -1.27 -9.96
C ALA A 35 11.44 -1.65 -8.71
N LEU A 36 11.67 -2.94 -8.47
CA LEU A 36 12.53 -3.42 -7.38
C LEU A 36 13.98 -2.93 -7.54
N ALA A 37 14.55 -3.00 -8.74
CA ALA A 37 15.89 -2.51 -9.02
C ALA A 37 16.00 -1.00 -8.82
N ALA A 38 15.01 -0.23 -9.29
CA ALA A 38 14.94 1.22 -9.10
C ALA A 38 14.86 1.60 -7.62
N MET A 39 14.05 0.87 -6.85
CA MET A 39 13.90 1.04 -5.41
C MET A 39 15.17 0.68 -4.64
N ALA A 40 15.82 -0.43 -5.00
CA ALA A 40 17.11 -0.81 -4.43
C ALA A 40 18.16 0.28 -4.69
N GLY A 41 18.26 0.76 -5.94
CA GLY A 41 19.16 1.85 -6.33
C GLY A 41 18.89 3.13 -5.53
N HIS A 42 17.61 3.52 -5.38
CA HIS A 42 17.21 4.65 -4.55
C HIS A 42 17.73 4.50 -3.12
N PHE A 43 17.43 3.38 -2.47
CA PHE A 43 17.75 3.19 -1.06
C PHE A 43 19.26 3.07 -0.80
N ILE A 44 20.00 2.40 -1.68
CA ILE A 44 21.47 2.33 -1.61
C ILE A 44 22.06 3.74 -1.75
N LEU A 45 21.57 4.54 -2.70
CA LEU A 45 22.06 5.91 -2.90
C LEU A 45 21.68 6.85 -1.75
N VAL A 46 20.48 6.73 -1.17
CA VAL A 46 20.13 7.53 0.03
C VAL A 46 21.02 7.14 1.22
N ALA A 47 21.27 5.84 1.43
CA ALA A 47 22.09 5.38 2.54
C ALA A 47 23.54 5.88 2.48
N ASN A 48 24.10 6.04 1.28
CA ASN A 48 25.50 6.43 1.09
C ASN A 48 25.70 7.92 0.77
N PHE A 49 24.72 8.56 0.11
CA PHE A 49 24.89 9.88 -0.50
C PHE A 49 23.65 10.79 -0.35
N ASP A 50 22.70 10.46 0.54
CA ASP A 50 21.51 11.24 0.87
C ASP A 50 20.72 11.77 -0.34
N VAL A 51 21.04 13.00 -0.78
CA VAL A 51 20.38 13.75 -1.86
C VAL A 51 20.39 12.99 -3.18
N PHE A 52 21.46 12.27 -3.49
CA PHE A 52 21.58 11.55 -4.77
C PHE A 52 20.55 10.44 -4.92
N GLY A 53 20.11 9.81 -3.82
CA GLY A 53 19.03 8.84 -3.88
C GLY A 53 17.70 9.48 -4.25
N PHE A 54 17.41 10.70 -3.76
CA PHE A 54 16.21 11.44 -4.17
C PHE A 54 16.27 11.89 -5.62
N LEU A 55 17.42 12.37 -6.10
CA LEU A 55 17.62 12.70 -7.52
C LEU A 55 17.42 11.47 -8.41
N TRP A 56 17.92 10.31 -7.99
CA TRP A 56 17.70 9.05 -8.69
C TRP A 56 16.21 8.71 -8.83
N ILE A 57 15.46 8.70 -7.72
CA ILE A 57 14.04 8.31 -7.79
C ILE A 57 13.19 9.34 -8.55
N ILE A 58 13.53 10.63 -8.47
CA ILE A 58 12.91 11.67 -9.30
C ILE A 58 13.17 11.38 -10.79
N GLY A 59 14.43 11.13 -11.16
CA GLY A 59 14.81 10.82 -12.54
C GLY A 59 14.13 9.56 -13.07
N VAL A 60 14.14 8.47 -12.30
CA VAL A 60 13.47 7.21 -12.67
C VAL A 60 11.96 7.40 -12.77
N MET A 61 11.34 8.14 -11.84
CA MET A 61 9.91 8.39 -11.88
C MET A 61 9.54 9.21 -13.13
N MET A 62 10.27 10.30 -13.41
CA MET A 62 10.06 11.10 -14.62
C MET A 62 10.24 10.25 -15.89
N MET A 63 11.31 9.47 -15.99
CA MET A 63 11.55 8.57 -17.11
C MET A 63 10.42 7.54 -17.26
N SER A 64 9.95 6.96 -16.16
CA SER A 64 8.85 6.00 -16.15
C SER A 64 7.55 6.63 -16.66
N PHE A 65 7.28 7.88 -16.30
CA PHE A 65 6.11 8.62 -16.82
C PHE A 65 6.12 8.78 -18.34
N PHE A 66 7.28 8.97 -18.95
CA PHE A 66 7.40 9.08 -20.41
C PHE A 66 7.39 7.72 -21.12
N LEU A 67 7.82 6.66 -20.43
CA LEU A 67 7.90 5.31 -21.01
C LEU A 67 6.57 4.55 -20.92
N SER A 68 6.02 4.41 -19.71
CA SER A 68 4.83 3.58 -19.46
C SER A 68 4.18 3.87 -18.11
N SER A 69 2.85 4.02 -18.12
CA SER A 69 1.99 4.11 -16.92
C SER A 69 2.05 2.84 -16.05
N GLU A 70 2.37 1.69 -16.66
CA GLU A 70 2.44 0.38 -16.01
C GLU A 70 3.69 0.29 -15.12
N LEU A 71 4.81 0.88 -15.55
CA LEU A 71 6.03 0.98 -14.75
C LEU A 71 5.83 1.92 -13.55
N VAL A 72 5.14 3.05 -13.74
CA VAL A 72 4.76 3.95 -12.64
C VAL A 72 3.90 3.21 -11.61
N PHE A 73 2.91 2.44 -12.06
CA PHE A 73 2.08 1.62 -11.17
C PHE A 73 2.92 0.60 -10.40
N ALA A 74 3.84 -0.12 -11.07
CA ALA A 74 4.73 -1.07 -10.42
C ALA A 74 5.65 -0.41 -9.38
N LEU A 75 6.19 0.78 -9.66
CA LEU A 75 7.01 1.58 -8.73
C LEU A 75 6.21 1.97 -7.49
N VAL A 76 5.01 2.52 -7.66
CA VAL A 76 4.14 2.93 -6.54
C VAL A 76 3.77 1.71 -5.68
N MET A 77 3.38 0.60 -6.32
CA MET A 77 3.03 -0.63 -5.59
C MET A 77 4.23 -1.19 -4.83
N THR A 78 5.38 -1.32 -5.48
CA THR A 78 6.61 -1.80 -4.84
C THR A 78 6.99 -0.90 -3.66
N SER A 79 6.87 0.42 -3.81
CA SER A 79 7.08 1.39 -2.74
C SER A 79 6.08 1.26 -1.59
N LEU A 80 4.82 0.91 -1.85
CA LEU A 80 3.82 0.76 -0.78
C LEU A 80 4.01 -0.52 0.03
N PHE A 81 4.42 -1.62 -0.61
CA PHE A 81 4.46 -2.94 0.03
C PHE A 81 5.85 -3.38 0.51
N LEU A 82 6.94 -2.89 -0.10
CA LEU A 82 8.29 -3.44 0.10
C LEU A 82 9.31 -2.41 0.57
N GLN A 83 8.97 -1.12 0.66
CA GLN A 83 9.91 -0.06 1.08
C GLN A 83 10.60 -0.38 2.40
N ASN A 84 9.87 -0.83 3.42
CA ASN A 84 10.44 -1.06 4.73
C ASN A 84 11.43 -2.23 4.76
N VAL A 85 11.33 -3.18 3.82
CA VAL A 85 12.36 -4.22 3.63
C VAL A 85 13.66 -3.58 3.19
N PHE A 86 13.63 -2.72 2.17
CA PHE A 86 14.84 -2.04 1.70
C PHE A 86 15.49 -1.19 2.80
N VAL A 87 14.68 -0.48 3.58
CA VAL A 87 15.17 0.31 4.73
C VAL A 87 15.76 -0.59 5.80
N ALA A 88 15.16 -1.76 6.06
CA ALA A 88 15.68 -2.69 7.06
C ALA A 88 17.00 -3.34 6.63
N ILE A 89 17.11 -3.80 5.38
CA ILE A 89 18.39 -4.33 4.83
C ILE A 89 19.53 -3.34 5.06
N LEU A 90 19.27 -2.06 4.82
CA LEU A 90 20.27 -0.99 4.95
C LEU A 90 20.36 -0.39 6.35
N SER A 91 19.53 -0.82 7.30
CA SER A 91 19.48 -0.24 8.64
C SER A 91 20.82 -0.27 9.40
N PRO A 92 21.72 -1.27 9.23
CA PRO A 92 23.05 -1.23 9.84
C PRO A 92 23.93 -0.07 9.35
N GLN A 93 23.65 0.48 8.17
CA GLN A 93 24.41 1.60 7.60
C GLN A 93 23.86 2.96 8.05
N ILE A 94 22.66 3.01 8.63
CA ILE A 94 21.99 4.23 9.04
C ILE A 94 22.52 4.64 10.43
N LYS A 95 23.23 5.77 10.48
CA LYS A 95 23.87 6.25 11.72
C LYS A 95 22.92 7.03 12.62
N ASP A 96 21.94 7.72 12.02
CA ASP A 96 21.09 8.67 12.72
C ASP A 96 19.59 8.43 12.49
N VAL A 97 18.80 8.71 13.53
CA VAL A 97 17.32 8.62 13.47
C VAL A 97 16.72 9.62 12.48
N ASN A 98 17.41 10.73 12.23
CA ASN A 98 17.00 11.71 11.21
C ASN A 98 17.13 11.14 9.81
N HIS A 99 18.25 10.45 9.53
CA HIS A 99 18.48 9.77 8.25
C HIS A 99 17.47 8.63 8.03
N PHE A 100 17.21 7.85 9.08
CA PHE A 100 16.13 6.84 9.08
C PHE A 100 14.75 7.44 8.73
N SER A 101 14.42 8.60 9.32
CA SER A 101 13.14 9.29 9.06
C SER A 101 13.02 9.76 7.62
N VAL A 102 14.13 10.20 7.03
CA VAL A 102 14.20 10.62 5.62
C VAL A 102 13.97 9.42 4.69
N MET A 103 14.60 8.27 4.98
CA MET A 103 14.38 7.03 4.22
C MET A 103 12.94 6.51 4.32
N LEU A 104 12.30 6.63 5.48
CA LEU A 104 10.87 6.30 5.63
C LEU A 104 9.97 7.27 4.84
N ALA A 105 10.38 8.53 4.65
CA ALA A 105 9.63 9.51 3.86
C ALA A 105 9.69 9.26 2.34
N SER A 106 10.59 8.39 1.87
CA SER A 106 10.76 8.11 0.44
C SER A 106 9.50 7.62 -0.27
N SER A 107 8.67 6.76 0.35
CA SER A 107 7.41 6.34 -0.28
C SER A 107 6.44 7.49 -0.50
N PHE A 108 6.39 8.44 0.45
CA PHE A 108 5.57 9.62 0.29
C PHE A 108 6.07 10.47 -0.88
N VAL A 109 7.40 10.62 -1.04
CA VAL A 109 8.00 11.32 -2.20
C VAL A 109 7.62 10.62 -3.50
N ILE A 110 7.73 9.28 -3.58
CA ILE A 110 7.34 8.49 -4.75
C ILE A 110 5.86 8.69 -5.09
N ILE A 111 4.97 8.61 -4.09
CA ILE A 111 3.53 8.81 -4.26
C ILE A 111 3.23 10.25 -4.68
N ALA A 112 3.89 11.24 -4.10
CA ALA A 112 3.70 12.65 -4.41
C ALA A 112 4.15 12.96 -5.84
N LEU A 113 5.34 12.52 -6.25
CA LEU A 113 5.83 12.66 -7.62
C LEU A 113 4.87 12.00 -8.61
N ALA A 114 4.42 10.78 -8.27
CA ALA A 114 3.50 10.06 -9.12
C ALA A 114 2.16 10.80 -9.25
N ALA A 115 1.61 11.28 -8.13
CA ALA A 115 0.36 12.00 -8.09
C ALA A 115 0.44 13.35 -8.82
N MET A 116 1.55 14.08 -8.70
CA MET A 116 1.75 15.35 -9.44
C MET A 116 1.76 15.13 -10.95
N ALA A 117 2.49 14.14 -11.44
CA ALA A 117 2.51 13.81 -12.85
C ALA A 117 1.15 13.27 -13.34
N ALA A 118 0.46 12.48 -12.53
CA ALA A 118 -0.92 12.05 -12.79
C ALA A 118 -1.88 13.24 -12.91
N MET A 119 -1.80 14.23 -12.02
CA MET A 119 -2.61 15.45 -12.07
C MET A 119 -2.32 16.28 -13.34
N PHE A 120 -1.07 16.31 -13.79
CA PHE A 120 -0.69 16.98 -15.04
C PHE A 120 -1.32 16.29 -16.25
N ILE A 121 -1.17 14.97 -16.38
CA ILE A 121 -1.81 14.16 -17.45
C ILE A 121 -3.32 14.35 -17.41
N TRP A 122 -3.89 14.34 -16.22
CA TRP A 122 -5.31 14.52 -16.03
C TRP A 122 -5.82 15.86 -16.53
N ASN A 123 -5.11 16.96 -16.27
CA ASN A 123 -5.49 18.27 -16.78
C ASN A 123 -5.54 18.29 -18.32
N GLN A 124 -4.67 17.54 -18.99
CA GLN A 124 -4.70 17.37 -20.45
C GLN A 124 -5.87 16.51 -20.92
N LEU A 125 -6.19 15.43 -20.18
CA LEU A 125 -7.23 14.46 -20.55
C LEU A 125 -8.63 14.77 -19.97
N ARG A 126 -8.80 15.90 -19.26
CA ARG A 126 -10.02 16.22 -18.52
C ARG A 126 -11.30 16.16 -19.35
N HIS A 127 -11.23 16.48 -20.64
CA HIS A 127 -12.38 16.48 -21.55
C HIS A 127 -12.84 15.08 -21.96
N ARG A 128 -11.96 14.08 -21.88
CA ARG A 128 -12.26 12.69 -22.24
C ARG A 128 -12.86 11.87 -21.10
N LEU A 129 -13.05 12.48 -19.93
CA LEU A 129 -13.45 11.76 -18.72
C LEU A 129 -14.97 11.69 -18.51
N PRO A 130 -15.46 10.57 -17.94
CA PRO A 130 -16.81 10.50 -17.40
C PRO A 130 -17.09 11.67 -16.45
N THR A 131 -18.33 12.12 -16.41
CA THR A 131 -18.78 13.22 -15.53
C THR A 131 -18.49 12.94 -14.06
N ASP A 132 -18.62 11.68 -13.65
CA ASP A 132 -18.47 11.26 -12.26
C ASP A 132 -17.01 11.35 -11.81
N SER A 133 -16.07 10.89 -12.65
CA SER A 133 -14.63 11.02 -12.41
C SER A 133 -14.20 12.49 -12.35
N ARG A 134 -14.82 13.38 -13.14
CA ARG A 134 -14.57 14.83 -13.08
C ARG A 134 -15.13 15.48 -11.80
N ALA A 135 -16.27 15.01 -11.30
CA ALA A 135 -16.84 15.51 -10.05
C ALA A 135 -16.00 15.08 -8.84
N MET A 136 -15.65 13.79 -8.77
CA MET A 136 -14.69 13.26 -7.78
C MET A 136 -13.35 13.99 -7.85
N LEU A 137 -12.94 14.29 -9.08
CA LEU A 137 -11.91 15.23 -9.52
C LEU A 137 -11.81 16.49 -8.65
N ARG A 138 -12.83 17.32 -8.84
CA ARG A 138 -13.02 18.59 -8.15
C ARG A 138 -13.11 18.43 -6.63
N GLY A 139 -13.74 17.35 -6.17
CA GLY A 139 -13.78 16.99 -4.74
C GLY A 139 -12.39 16.75 -4.15
N LEU A 140 -11.49 16.10 -4.89
CA LEU A 140 -10.10 15.86 -4.49
C LEU A 140 -9.29 17.17 -4.39
N ILE A 141 -9.48 18.11 -5.32
CA ILE A 141 -8.85 19.44 -5.24
C ILE A 141 -9.31 20.15 -3.96
N PHE A 142 -10.62 20.17 -3.70
CA PHE A 142 -11.16 20.73 -2.47
C PHE A 142 -10.61 20.04 -1.23
N PHE A 143 -10.54 18.71 -1.22
CA PHE A 143 -9.94 17.93 -0.14
C PHE A 143 -8.47 18.33 0.11
N PHE A 144 -7.66 18.49 -0.93
CA PHE A 144 -6.27 18.95 -0.78
C PHE A 144 -6.19 20.35 -0.19
N ILE A 145 -7.06 21.28 -0.61
CA ILE A 145 -7.13 22.63 -0.03
C ILE A 145 -7.45 22.54 1.47
N VAL A 146 -8.44 21.74 1.86
CA VAL A 146 -8.80 21.55 3.28
C VAL A 146 -7.63 20.97 4.08
N VAL A 147 -6.94 19.96 3.54
CA VAL A 147 -5.76 19.37 4.19
C VAL A 147 -4.65 20.41 4.36
N VAL A 148 -4.39 21.24 3.34
CA VAL A 148 -3.38 22.32 3.44
C VAL A 148 -3.79 23.34 4.50
N ILE A 149 -5.05 23.79 4.53
CA ILE A 149 -5.54 24.73 5.56
C ILE A 149 -5.39 24.11 6.95
N TYR A 150 -5.80 22.85 7.13
CA TYR A 150 -5.66 22.13 8.39
C TYR A 150 -4.19 22.00 8.81
N THR A 151 -3.28 21.81 7.85
CA THR A 151 -1.83 21.78 8.08
C THR A 151 -1.31 23.12 8.58
N VAL A 152 -1.74 24.22 7.97
CA VAL A 152 -1.35 25.58 8.39
C VAL A 152 -1.84 25.86 9.80
N ILE A 153 -3.11 25.53 10.09
CA ILE A 153 -3.68 25.64 11.45
C ILE A 153 -2.86 24.81 12.44
N GLY A 154 -2.59 23.54 12.12
CA GLY A 154 -1.78 22.66 12.96
C GLY A 154 -0.37 23.21 13.20
N ALA A 155 0.27 23.79 12.18
CA ALA A 155 1.59 24.39 12.29
C ALA A 155 1.60 25.64 13.18
N VAL A 156 0.53 26.44 13.15
CA VAL A 156 0.38 27.63 14.01
C VAL A 156 0.15 27.26 15.48
N PHE A 157 -0.68 26.24 15.76
CA PHE A 157 -1.09 25.90 17.13
C PHE A 157 -0.23 24.84 17.83
N SER A 158 0.62 24.11 17.11
CA SER A 158 1.44 23.04 17.68
C SER A 158 2.91 23.16 17.25
N ASN A 159 3.36 22.31 16.34
CA ASN A 159 4.69 22.32 15.76
C ASN A 159 4.56 21.92 14.29
N LEU A 160 5.28 22.62 13.41
CA LEU A 160 5.33 22.34 11.97
C LEU A 160 5.66 20.87 11.68
N VAL A 161 6.61 20.27 12.41
CA VAL A 161 7.02 18.87 12.19
C VAL A 161 5.86 17.91 12.48
N SER A 162 5.17 18.10 13.61
CA SER A 162 4.02 17.30 13.98
C SER A 162 2.88 17.46 12.97
N ALA A 163 2.59 18.70 12.56
CA ALA A 163 1.58 19.00 11.56
C ALA A 163 1.86 18.25 10.24
N LEU A 164 3.09 18.35 9.72
CA LEU A 164 3.50 17.68 8.48
C LEU A 164 3.37 16.15 8.54
N VAL A 165 3.64 15.53 9.70
CA VAL A 165 3.46 14.08 9.88
C VAL A 165 2.00 13.69 9.70
N TYR A 166 1.05 14.44 10.27
CA TYR A 166 -0.39 14.18 10.09
C TYR A 166 -0.85 14.48 8.67
N THR A 167 -0.40 15.59 8.09
CA THR A 167 -0.69 15.98 6.71
C THR A 167 -0.29 14.88 5.73
N ARG A 168 0.87 14.26 5.94
CA ARG A 168 1.34 13.14 5.12
C ARG A 168 0.32 12.01 5.04
N VAL A 169 -0.32 11.66 6.16
CA VAL A 169 -1.31 10.57 6.21
C VAL A 169 -2.54 10.89 5.36
N TYR A 170 -3.11 12.09 5.52
CA TYR A 170 -4.28 12.52 4.75
C TYR A 170 -3.97 12.73 3.27
N LEU A 171 -2.83 13.37 2.96
CA LEU A 171 -2.39 13.58 1.58
C LEU A 171 -2.13 12.27 0.87
N THR A 172 -1.52 11.28 1.52
CA THR A 172 -1.24 9.97 0.91
C THR A 172 -2.53 9.32 0.42
N GLY A 173 -3.58 9.31 1.23
CA GLY A 173 -4.88 8.76 0.82
C GLY A 173 -5.47 9.48 -0.41
N GLY A 174 -5.47 10.81 -0.41
CA GLY A 174 -5.94 11.61 -1.55
C GLY A 174 -5.09 11.42 -2.81
N MET A 175 -3.76 11.38 -2.67
CA MET A 175 -2.81 11.16 -3.77
C MET A 175 -2.98 9.77 -4.38
N LEU A 176 -3.13 8.73 -3.55
CA LEU A 176 -3.39 7.37 -4.03
C LEU A 176 -4.73 7.27 -4.77
N LEU A 177 -5.76 8.00 -4.31
CA LEU A 177 -7.04 8.06 -5.00
C LEU A 177 -6.92 8.75 -6.37
N ALA A 178 -6.21 9.87 -6.45
CA ALA A 178 -5.91 10.56 -7.70
C ALA A 178 -5.10 9.67 -8.66
N LEU A 179 -4.11 8.95 -8.14
CA LEU A 179 -3.34 7.95 -8.88
C LEU A 179 -4.20 6.81 -9.39
N GLY A 180 -5.10 6.26 -8.56
CA GLY A 180 -5.99 5.17 -8.96
C GLY A 180 -6.89 5.56 -10.14
N VAL A 181 -7.44 6.78 -10.13
CA VAL A 181 -8.26 7.28 -11.25
C VAL A 181 -7.42 7.48 -12.50
N THR A 182 -6.24 8.08 -12.38
CA THR A 182 -5.41 8.44 -13.54
C THR A 182 -4.72 7.23 -14.17
N LEU A 183 -4.12 6.36 -13.35
CA LEU A 183 -3.55 5.10 -13.81
C LEU A 183 -4.63 4.14 -14.33
N GLY A 184 -5.84 4.18 -13.77
CA GLY A 184 -6.97 3.42 -14.29
C GLY A 184 -7.40 3.79 -15.71
N LEU A 185 -7.00 4.97 -16.21
CA LEU A 185 -7.23 5.38 -17.60
C LEU A 185 -6.07 5.01 -18.53
N GLY A 186 -4.86 4.87 -17.98
CA GLY A 186 -3.63 4.72 -18.75
C GLY A 186 -3.03 3.32 -18.73
N ALA A 187 -3.27 2.52 -17.69
CA ALA A 187 -2.75 1.16 -17.56
C ALA A 187 -3.88 0.14 -17.76
N PRO A 188 -3.64 -0.95 -18.51
CA PRO A 188 -4.65 -1.98 -18.70
C PRO A 188 -4.99 -2.65 -17.37
N LEU A 189 -6.29 -2.83 -17.11
CA LEU A 189 -6.79 -3.43 -15.86
C LEU A 189 -6.15 -4.82 -15.60
N ASN A 190 -5.96 -5.62 -16.65
CA ASN A 190 -5.33 -6.94 -16.55
C ASN A 190 -3.89 -6.87 -16.02
N TYR A 191 -3.13 -5.85 -16.42
CA TYR A 191 -1.77 -5.62 -15.92
C TYR A 191 -1.80 -5.27 -14.42
N ALA A 192 -2.65 -4.32 -14.03
CA ALA A 192 -2.78 -3.90 -12.63
C ALA A 192 -3.17 -5.08 -11.72
N ILE A 193 -4.11 -5.93 -12.17
CA ILE A 193 -4.50 -7.16 -11.48
C ILE A 193 -3.31 -8.11 -11.33
N ASN A 194 -2.52 -8.32 -12.40
CA ASN A 194 -1.37 -9.22 -12.36
C ASN A 194 -0.28 -8.72 -11.40
N VAL A 195 0.00 -7.41 -11.37
CA VAL A 195 0.92 -6.81 -10.39
C VAL A 195 0.38 -6.99 -8.96
N ILE A 196 -0.91 -6.76 -8.72
CA ILE A 196 -1.51 -6.98 -7.39
C ILE A 196 -1.45 -8.45 -6.98
N ARG A 197 -1.68 -9.40 -7.91
CA ARG A 197 -1.53 -10.84 -7.66
C ARG A 197 -0.08 -11.22 -7.34
N LEU A 198 0.89 -10.62 -8.02
CA LEU A 198 2.31 -10.82 -7.74
C LEU A 198 2.68 -10.29 -6.35
N MET A 199 2.20 -9.09 -5.98
CA MET A 199 2.36 -8.55 -4.63
C MET A 199 1.68 -9.45 -3.59
N ALA A 200 0.47 -9.93 -3.86
CA ALA A 200 -0.24 -10.87 -3.00
C ALA A 200 0.57 -12.15 -2.77
N LEU A 201 1.20 -12.69 -3.83
CA LEU A 201 2.07 -13.86 -3.74
C LEU A 201 3.31 -13.57 -2.88
N ILE A 202 4.03 -12.47 -3.14
CA ILE A 202 5.19 -12.05 -2.35
C ILE A 202 4.82 -11.93 -0.87
N LEU A 203 3.68 -11.28 -0.58
CA LEU A 203 3.18 -11.12 0.77
C LEU A 203 2.76 -12.47 1.43
N ILE A 204 2.25 -13.45 0.66
CA ILE A 204 1.95 -14.81 1.17
C ILE A 204 3.27 -15.47 1.55
N VAL A 205 4.20 -15.54 0.61
CA VAL A 205 5.48 -16.22 0.75
C VAL A 205 6.25 -15.63 1.93
N TRP A 206 6.27 -14.31 2.05
CA TRP A 206 6.88 -13.63 3.19
C TRP A 206 6.22 -14.02 4.51
N GLY A 207 4.89 -13.98 4.59
CA GLY A 207 4.19 -14.33 5.84
C GLY A 207 4.43 -15.78 6.24
N ILE A 208 4.46 -16.71 5.28
CA ILE A 208 4.81 -18.12 5.54
C ILE A 208 6.26 -18.23 6.01
N ALA A 209 7.21 -17.57 5.33
CA ALA A 209 8.61 -17.57 5.73
C ALA A 209 8.79 -16.96 7.13
N GLU A 210 8.06 -15.91 7.47
CA GLU A 210 8.08 -15.28 8.79
C GLU A 210 7.53 -16.22 9.87
N PHE A 211 6.56 -17.09 9.58
CA PHE A 211 6.08 -18.10 10.52
C PHE A 211 7.04 -19.28 10.69
N LEU A 212 7.69 -19.72 9.62
CA LEU A 212 8.57 -20.91 9.65
C LEU A 212 9.99 -20.60 10.11
N LEU A 213 10.51 -19.42 9.75
CA LEU A 213 11.91 -19.02 9.87
C LEU A 213 12.01 -17.62 10.50
N THR A 214 11.23 -17.35 11.55
CA THR A 214 11.11 -15.99 12.13
C THR A 214 12.47 -15.37 12.47
N TYR A 215 13.30 -16.13 13.21
CA TYR A 215 14.60 -15.64 13.68
C TYR A 215 15.57 -15.39 12.52
N ASP A 216 15.71 -16.37 11.62
CA ASP A 216 16.62 -16.28 10.46
C ASP A 216 16.20 -15.15 9.51
N LEU A 217 14.89 -15.00 9.27
CA LEU A 217 14.36 -13.93 8.44
C LEU A 217 14.65 -12.57 9.07
N TYR A 218 14.42 -12.39 10.37
CA TYR A 218 14.67 -11.13 11.05
C TYR A 218 16.15 -10.80 11.14
N SER A 219 17.02 -11.80 11.29
CA SER A 219 18.47 -11.63 11.22
C SER A 219 18.92 -11.21 9.81
N LEU A 220 18.43 -11.89 8.76
CA LEU A 220 18.77 -11.59 7.37
C LEU A 220 18.44 -10.15 6.95
N PHE A 221 17.32 -9.62 7.45
CA PHE A 221 16.85 -8.28 7.12
C PHE A 221 17.25 -7.21 8.14
N HIS A 222 18.12 -7.52 9.12
CA HIS A 222 18.53 -6.59 10.17
C HIS A 222 17.33 -5.92 10.87
N ALA A 223 16.32 -6.72 11.19
CA ALA A 223 15.08 -6.21 11.76
C ALA A 223 15.33 -5.58 13.14
N LEU A 224 16.28 -6.10 13.92
CA LEU A 224 16.63 -5.58 15.24
C LEU A 224 17.07 -4.11 15.17
N GLU A 225 18.01 -3.79 14.28
CA GLU A 225 18.53 -2.46 14.03
C GLU A 225 17.42 -1.52 13.53
N TYR A 226 16.60 -2.00 12.59
CA TYR A 226 15.44 -1.26 12.09
C TYR A 226 14.47 -0.90 13.22
N PHE A 227 14.14 -1.83 14.12
CA PHE A 227 13.22 -1.56 15.23
C PHE A 227 13.84 -0.67 16.30
N ASN A 228 15.13 -0.83 16.60
CA ASN A 228 15.89 0.06 17.47
C ASN A 228 15.83 1.51 16.96
N LEU A 229 16.08 1.75 15.67
CA LEU A 229 15.97 3.08 15.05
C LEU A 229 14.53 3.62 15.07
N LYS A 230 13.55 2.74 14.80
CA LYS A 230 12.12 3.10 14.77
C LYS A 230 11.59 3.51 16.14
N LEU A 231 12.04 2.86 17.21
CA LEU A 231 11.58 3.09 18.57
C LEU A 231 12.46 4.06 19.37
N ALA A 232 13.62 4.47 18.84
CA ALA A 232 14.54 5.42 19.47
C ALA A 232 13.89 6.76 19.90
N ARG A 233 12.76 7.16 19.29
CA ARG A 233 12.02 8.38 19.67
C ARG A 233 10.90 8.15 20.69
N ALA A 234 10.61 6.92 21.08
CA ALA A 234 9.57 6.62 22.06
C ALA A 234 10.11 6.87 23.49
N LEU A 235 9.37 7.64 24.29
CA LEU A 235 9.80 8.18 25.59
C LEU A 235 10.20 7.13 26.66
N ASN A 236 9.92 5.84 26.45
CA ASN A 236 10.18 4.74 27.40
C ASN A 236 10.95 3.56 26.77
N TYR A 237 11.71 3.81 25.72
CA TYR A 237 12.35 2.73 24.96
C TYR A 237 13.73 2.35 25.52
N SER A 238 13.86 1.08 25.92
CA SER A 238 15.17 0.43 26.04
C SER A 238 15.47 -0.25 24.71
N SER A 239 16.66 -0.02 24.16
CA SER A 239 17.12 -0.68 22.93
C SER A 239 17.10 -2.20 23.11
N PHE A 240 16.55 -2.92 22.13
CA PHE A 240 16.60 -4.38 22.11
C PHE A 240 18.05 -4.82 21.87
N ARG A 241 18.50 -5.78 22.67
CA ARG A 241 19.84 -6.39 22.53
C ARG A 241 19.80 -7.64 21.66
N GLU A 242 18.67 -8.33 21.67
CA GLU A 242 18.48 -9.59 20.95
C GLU A 242 17.16 -9.60 20.16
N ILE A 243 17.13 -10.40 19.09
CA ILE A 243 15.93 -10.60 18.27
C ILE A 243 14.79 -11.24 19.08
N SER A 244 15.12 -12.10 20.05
CA SER A 244 14.17 -12.72 20.99
C SER A 244 13.36 -11.67 21.76
N GLU A 245 14.04 -10.69 22.39
CA GLU A 245 13.41 -9.59 23.11
C GLU A 245 12.45 -8.79 22.21
N MET A 246 12.88 -8.53 20.98
CA MET A 246 12.06 -7.85 19.98
C MET A 246 10.83 -8.68 19.61
N ILE A 247 10.96 -10.00 19.42
CA ILE A 247 9.81 -10.88 19.13
C ILE A 247 8.83 -10.89 20.31
N ASP A 248 9.34 -11.01 21.53
CA ASP A 248 8.52 -11.05 22.75
C ASP A 248 7.78 -9.73 22.98
N PHE A 249 8.44 -8.59 22.77
CA PHE A 249 7.80 -7.28 22.84
C PHE A 249 6.65 -7.12 21.83
N ARG A 250 6.66 -7.88 20.74
CA ARG A 250 5.68 -7.79 19.65
C ARG A 250 4.54 -8.79 19.79
N ASN A 251 4.74 -9.84 20.58
CA ASN A 251 3.67 -10.73 20.99
C ASN A 251 2.61 -9.93 21.74
N SER A 252 1.39 -9.99 21.24
CA SER A 252 0.27 -9.23 21.78
C SER A 252 -1.01 -10.01 21.63
N SER A 253 -1.90 -9.88 22.62
CA SER A 253 -3.10 -10.70 22.71
C SER A 253 -3.96 -10.56 21.45
N PHE A 254 -4.40 -11.69 20.90
CA PHE A 254 -5.21 -11.71 19.68
C PHE A 254 -6.47 -10.83 19.85
N LEU A 255 -6.72 -9.91 18.91
CA LEU A 255 -7.84 -8.96 18.94
C LEU A 255 -8.00 -8.15 20.25
N ASN A 256 -6.94 -8.03 21.06
CA ASN A 256 -6.97 -7.44 22.40
C ASN A 256 -8.04 -8.10 23.31
N LEU A 257 -8.25 -9.41 23.19
CA LEU A 257 -9.24 -10.17 23.99
C LEU A 257 -8.86 -10.25 25.48
N SER A 258 -7.58 -10.10 25.81
CA SER A 258 -7.07 -10.03 27.19
C SER A 258 -7.77 -8.95 28.02
N GLY A 259 -7.89 -7.72 27.48
CA GLY A 259 -8.52 -6.62 28.22
C GLY A 259 -10.06 -6.70 28.28
N ALA A 260 -10.71 -7.26 27.26
CA ALA A 260 -12.18 -7.30 27.18
C ALA A 260 -12.80 -8.56 27.79
N PHE A 261 -12.08 -9.69 27.79
CA PHE A 261 -12.61 -11.00 28.18
C PHE A 261 -11.64 -11.84 29.04
N GLY A 262 -10.45 -11.31 29.39
CA GLY A 262 -9.45 -12.05 30.18
C GLY A 262 -8.88 -13.30 29.49
N LEU A 263 -9.02 -13.39 28.16
CA LEU A 263 -8.53 -14.53 27.37
C LEU A 263 -7.16 -14.19 26.77
N ASP A 264 -6.12 -14.80 27.33
CA ASP A 264 -4.72 -14.58 26.97
C ASP A 264 -4.25 -15.55 25.87
N PHE A 265 -4.79 -15.38 24.66
CA PHE A 265 -4.21 -16.00 23.47
C PHE A 265 -3.14 -15.08 22.90
N PHE A 266 -1.87 -15.36 23.22
CA PHE A 266 -0.73 -14.71 22.60
C PHE A 266 -0.41 -15.40 21.27
N LEU A 267 -0.57 -14.66 20.18
CA LEU A 267 -0.16 -15.10 18.85
C LEU A 267 0.95 -14.17 18.36
N LEU A 268 1.99 -14.74 17.78
CA LEU A 268 2.98 -13.98 17.02
C LEU A 268 2.26 -13.24 15.89
N ARG A 269 2.32 -11.91 15.91
CA ARG A 269 1.73 -11.07 14.86
C ARG A 269 2.76 -10.87 13.74
N PRO A 270 2.57 -11.49 12.56
CA PRO A 270 3.51 -11.32 11.46
C PRO A 270 3.53 -9.85 11.04
N ASN A 271 4.74 -9.30 10.93
CA ASN A 271 4.98 -7.91 10.56
C ASN A 271 5.00 -7.74 9.03
N GLY A 272 5.24 -8.83 8.29
CA GLY A 272 5.36 -8.84 6.84
C GLY A 272 6.57 -8.02 6.33
N PRO A 273 6.68 -7.81 5.01
CA PRO A 273 7.74 -6.99 4.45
C PRO A 273 7.60 -5.51 4.84
N ASN A 274 6.41 -5.09 5.27
CA ASN A 274 6.19 -3.76 5.81
C ASN A 274 6.80 -3.55 7.20
N LEU A 275 7.29 -4.60 7.88
CA LEU A 275 7.78 -4.53 9.26
C LEU A 275 6.81 -3.77 10.20
N HIS A 276 5.51 -3.94 9.92
CA HIS A 276 4.41 -3.28 10.61
C HIS A 276 3.12 -4.09 10.39
N PRO A 277 2.59 -4.72 11.45
CA PRO A 277 1.57 -5.76 11.35
C PRO A 277 0.26 -5.17 10.87
N ILE A 278 -0.11 -3.99 11.36
CA ILE A 278 -1.35 -3.31 10.93
C ILE A 278 -1.28 -2.98 9.43
N SER A 279 -0.16 -2.40 8.96
CA SER A 279 0.01 -2.06 7.54
C SER A 279 0.04 -3.33 6.67
N TYR A 280 0.69 -4.38 7.14
CA TYR A 280 0.67 -5.69 6.50
C TYR A 280 -0.75 -6.26 6.40
N ALA A 281 -1.54 -6.22 7.47
CA ALA A 281 -2.93 -6.69 7.43
C ALA A 281 -3.81 -5.88 6.46
N TYR A 282 -3.67 -4.55 6.39
CA TYR A 282 -4.36 -3.73 5.38
C TYR A 282 -3.93 -4.09 3.96
N ALA A 283 -2.63 -4.26 3.73
CA ALA A 283 -2.06 -4.70 2.46
C ALA A 283 -2.67 -6.05 1.99
N ARG A 284 -2.73 -7.03 2.89
CA ARG A 284 -3.33 -8.35 2.63
C ARG A 284 -4.84 -8.26 2.39
N ALA A 285 -5.55 -7.46 3.19
CA ALA A 285 -6.98 -7.24 3.02
C ALA A 285 -7.30 -6.62 1.64
N PHE A 286 -6.54 -5.61 1.23
CA PHE A 286 -6.65 -5.02 -0.10
C PHE A 286 -6.40 -6.07 -1.20
N CYS A 287 -5.30 -6.82 -1.11
CA CYS A 287 -4.98 -7.89 -2.07
C CYS A 287 -6.07 -8.97 -2.12
N SER A 288 -6.65 -9.33 -0.97
CA SER A 288 -7.75 -10.29 -0.86
C SER A 288 -8.99 -9.81 -1.60
N LEU A 289 -9.37 -8.54 -1.46
CA LEU A 289 -10.52 -7.96 -2.16
C LEU A 289 -10.32 -7.98 -3.67
N VAL A 290 -9.14 -7.59 -4.14
CA VAL A 290 -8.83 -7.62 -5.58
C VAL A 290 -8.85 -9.06 -6.10
N CYS A 291 -8.26 -10.01 -5.37
CA CYS A 291 -8.29 -11.42 -5.73
C CYS A 291 -9.71 -12.01 -5.74
N PHE A 292 -10.57 -11.58 -4.81
CA PHE A 292 -11.98 -11.95 -4.76
C PHE A 292 -12.73 -11.47 -6.01
N ILE A 293 -12.57 -10.19 -6.37
CA ILE A 293 -13.17 -9.62 -7.58
C ILE A 293 -12.70 -10.38 -8.84
N CYS A 294 -11.43 -10.77 -8.87
CA CYS A 294 -10.82 -11.48 -10.00
C CYS A 294 -10.97 -13.01 -9.93
N ARG A 295 -11.84 -13.54 -9.04
CA ARG A 295 -12.12 -14.97 -8.85
C ARG A 295 -10.91 -15.87 -8.60
N SER A 296 -9.84 -15.31 -8.03
CA SER A 296 -8.63 -16.05 -7.66
C SER A 296 -8.74 -16.57 -6.22
N HIS A 297 -9.52 -17.63 -6.03
CA HIS A 297 -9.89 -18.14 -4.70
C HIS A 297 -8.70 -18.55 -3.83
N PHE A 298 -7.65 -19.14 -4.41
CA PHE A 298 -6.46 -19.56 -3.66
C PHE A 298 -5.69 -18.39 -3.05
N LEU A 299 -5.34 -17.39 -3.87
CA LEU A 299 -4.64 -16.18 -3.39
C LEU A 299 -5.50 -15.40 -2.39
N MET A 300 -6.81 -15.32 -2.63
CA MET A 300 -7.75 -14.70 -1.70
C MET A 300 -7.72 -15.41 -0.33
N ALA A 301 -7.86 -16.74 -0.29
CA ALA A 301 -7.84 -17.50 0.95
C ALA A 301 -6.52 -17.31 1.71
N GLY A 302 -5.37 -17.38 1.02
CA GLY A 302 -4.07 -17.11 1.63
C GLY A 302 -3.95 -15.68 2.17
N CYS A 303 -4.46 -14.68 1.46
CA CYS A 303 -4.54 -13.28 1.92
C CYS A 303 -5.40 -13.12 3.16
N LEU A 304 -6.59 -13.71 3.14
CA LEU A 304 -7.55 -13.63 4.22
C LEU A 304 -7.03 -14.32 5.50
N ILE A 305 -6.50 -15.54 5.39
CA ILE A 305 -5.99 -16.30 6.53
C ILE A 305 -4.84 -15.54 7.19
N LEU A 306 -3.85 -15.06 6.43
CA LEU A 306 -2.74 -14.28 7.00
C LEU A 306 -3.23 -12.95 7.59
N ALA A 307 -4.18 -12.26 6.97
CA ALA A 307 -4.76 -11.03 7.52
C ALA A 307 -5.49 -11.28 8.85
N LEU A 308 -6.21 -12.41 8.97
CA LEU A 308 -6.86 -12.84 10.20
C LEU A 308 -5.85 -13.16 11.29
N LEU A 309 -4.77 -13.86 10.97
CA LEU A 309 -3.71 -14.22 11.93
C LEU A 309 -3.04 -13.00 12.54
N VAL A 310 -2.87 -11.91 11.80
CA VAL A 310 -2.35 -10.65 12.37
C VAL A 310 -3.26 -10.12 13.51
N GLY A 311 -4.57 -10.41 13.47
CA GLY A 311 -5.51 -10.00 14.51
C GLY A 311 -5.78 -8.50 14.55
N ALA A 312 -5.62 -7.79 13.43
CA ALA A 312 -5.91 -6.36 13.34
C ALA A 312 -7.41 -6.12 13.04
N LYS A 313 -8.12 -5.42 13.94
CA LYS A 313 -9.57 -5.17 13.82
C LYS A 313 -9.95 -4.36 12.57
N GLY A 314 -9.19 -3.30 12.27
CA GLY A 314 -9.48 -2.36 11.17
C GLY A 314 -9.57 -3.04 9.79
N PRO A 315 -8.54 -3.79 9.36
CA PRO A 315 -8.57 -4.55 8.09
C PRO A 315 -9.76 -5.52 7.99
N LEU A 316 -10.14 -6.17 9.10
CA LEU A 316 -11.28 -7.09 9.13
C LEU A 316 -12.61 -6.37 8.94
N VAL A 317 -12.78 -5.21 9.58
CA VAL A 317 -13.96 -4.34 9.36
C VAL A 317 -14.02 -3.85 7.91
N MET A 318 -12.88 -3.50 7.32
CA MET A 318 -12.80 -3.11 5.91
C MET A 318 -13.25 -4.27 4.99
N LEU A 319 -12.74 -5.48 5.22
CA LEU A 319 -13.12 -6.68 4.45
C LEU A 319 -14.60 -7.03 4.61
N SER A 320 -15.11 -7.04 5.84
CA SER A 320 -16.50 -7.39 6.10
C SER A 320 -17.45 -6.38 5.46
N ARG A 321 -17.18 -5.08 5.58
CA ARG A 321 -17.96 -4.02 4.92
C ARG A 321 -17.93 -4.18 3.40
N ALA A 322 -16.77 -4.42 2.80
CA ALA A 322 -16.65 -4.61 1.36
C ALA A 322 -17.42 -5.85 0.86
N LEU A 323 -17.36 -6.97 1.60
CA LEU A 323 -18.13 -8.19 1.29
C LEU A 323 -19.64 -7.96 1.44
N VAL A 324 -20.06 -7.30 2.51
CA VAL A 324 -21.47 -6.94 2.74
C VAL A 324 -21.96 -6.06 1.59
N LEU A 325 -21.23 -5.01 1.22
CA LEU A 325 -21.57 -4.15 0.07
C LEU A 325 -21.64 -4.93 -1.23
N TYR A 326 -20.74 -5.88 -1.46
CA TYR A 326 -20.78 -6.75 -2.63
C TYR A 326 -22.05 -7.61 -2.66
N VAL A 327 -22.39 -8.27 -1.55
CA VAL A 327 -23.60 -9.11 -1.42
C VAL A 327 -24.87 -8.26 -1.59
N PHE A 328 -24.90 -7.06 -0.98
CA PHE A 328 -26.01 -6.14 -1.16
C PHE A 328 -26.12 -5.67 -2.62
N HIS A 329 -25.02 -5.36 -3.27
CA HIS A 329 -25.02 -4.96 -4.68
C HIS A 329 -25.48 -6.09 -5.61
N THR A 330 -25.06 -7.34 -5.36
CA THR A 330 -25.50 -8.49 -6.16
C THR A 330 -26.98 -8.81 -5.94
N ASN A 331 -27.48 -8.66 -4.71
CA ASN A 331 -28.86 -9.02 -4.36
C ASN A 331 -29.87 -7.88 -4.62
N PHE A 332 -29.47 -6.61 -4.48
CA PHE A 332 -30.35 -5.44 -4.55
C PHE A 332 -30.06 -4.52 -5.74
N ARG A 333 -29.72 -5.13 -6.88
CA ARG A 333 -29.39 -4.50 -8.19
C ARG A 333 -30.38 -3.42 -8.68
N LYS A 334 -31.53 -3.24 -8.01
CA LYS A 334 -32.62 -2.30 -8.36
C LYS A 334 -32.71 -1.04 -7.48
N GLN A 335 -31.91 -0.86 -6.42
CA GLN A 335 -32.02 0.33 -5.55
C GLN A 335 -30.65 0.97 -5.21
N PRO A 336 -30.13 1.89 -6.05
CA PRO A 336 -28.81 2.50 -5.86
C PRO A 336 -28.71 3.41 -4.62
N ARG A 337 -29.84 3.85 -4.04
CA ARG A 337 -29.87 4.74 -2.86
C ARG A 337 -29.40 4.04 -1.58
N VAL A 338 -29.67 2.74 -1.42
CA VAL A 338 -29.26 1.97 -0.22
C VAL A 338 -27.75 1.70 -0.22
N VAL A 339 -27.17 1.43 -1.40
CA VAL A 339 -25.73 1.24 -1.57
C VAL A 339 -24.96 2.54 -1.29
N LEU A 340 -25.50 3.69 -1.70
CA LEU A 340 -24.91 5.01 -1.44
C LEU A 340 -24.95 5.38 0.05
N ILE A 341 -26.05 5.09 0.75
CA ILE A 341 -26.17 5.34 2.21
C ILE A 341 -25.18 4.47 2.99
N ALA A 342 -25.00 3.20 2.60
CA ALA A 342 -23.98 2.34 3.20
C ALA A 342 -22.54 2.80 2.94
N LEU A 343 -22.30 3.55 1.85
CA LEU A 343 -21.01 4.16 1.47
C LEU A 343 -20.70 5.47 2.21
N VAL A 344 -21.73 6.21 2.62
CA VAL A 344 -21.61 7.50 3.32
C VAL A 344 -21.56 7.34 4.85
N CYS A 345 -22.16 6.28 5.39
CA CYS A 345 -22.14 5.97 6.82
C CYS A 345 -20.94 5.13 7.29
N SER A 346 -20.03 4.77 6.37
CA SER A 346 -18.82 3.97 6.65
C SER A 346 -17.58 4.82 6.73
#